data_AF-A0A955VS26-F1
#
_entry.id   AF-A0A955VS26-F1
#
_cell.length_a   1.000
_cell.length_b   1.000
_cell.length_c   1.000
_cell.angle_alpha   90.00
_cell.angle_beta   90.00
_cell.angle_gamma   90.00
#
_symmetry.space_group_name_H-M   'P 1'
#
loop_
_entity.id
_entity.type
_entity.pdbx_description
1 polymer ?
#
loop_
_entity_poly.entity_id
_entity_poly.type
_entity_poly.pdbx_seq_one_letter_code
_entity_poly.pdbx_strand_id
1 'polypeptide(L)'
;MLARTLPVLLCLAASPALADVGSTDTGLATQAAPPLQIQDAGITRVTGTSVELGLGLYTQGERSRHPVEVWFVEGNQRTKLWAGQGTFAATRGGFRHAVTVDLRGRDLRRGRIEVVAPECATAACKKRVALSGGGANLKFDGVDEIERIGSESRLTLQVANSGSATSGPCKLQVKVGNRRIATVSVPAIAAGRRQPLTFKYPSNLGGQRYRADLICRDLVPADNDKEGRLR
;
A
#
# COMPACT_ATOMS: atom_id res chain seq x y z
N MET A 1 -46.31 -3.61 34.42
CA MET A 1 -45.53 -3.59 33.16
C MET A 1 -45.45 -5.02 32.65
N LEU A 2 -46.16 -5.33 31.57
CA LEU A 2 -46.33 -6.69 31.04
C LEU A 2 -45.16 -7.05 30.10
N ALA A 3 -44.43 -8.10 30.45
CA ALA A 3 -43.38 -8.67 29.63
C ALA A 3 -43.98 -9.49 28.49
N ARG A 4 -43.66 -9.15 27.24
CA ARG A 4 -43.98 -9.94 26.04
C ARG A 4 -42.80 -10.81 25.69
N THR A 5 -42.97 -12.12 25.85
CA THR A 5 -42.09 -13.17 25.33
C THR A 5 -42.45 -13.44 23.86
N LEU A 6 -41.45 -13.38 22.98
CA LEU A 6 -41.56 -13.73 21.56
C LEU A 6 -41.13 -15.19 21.34
N PRO A 7 -41.80 -15.96 20.48
CA PRO A 7 -41.43 -17.33 20.17
C PRO A 7 -40.24 -17.38 19.19
N VAL A 8 -39.25 -18.22 19.51
CA VAL A 8 -38.14 -18.56 18.63
C VAL A 8 -38.62 -19.64 17.65
N LEU A 9 -38.69 -19.29 16.38
CA LEU A 9 -39.00 -20.24 15.30
C LEU A 9 -37.69 -20.91 14.85
N LEU A 10 -37.55 -22.22 15.12
CA LEU A 10 -36.42 -23.03 14.68
C LEU A 10 -36.73 -23.59 13.28
N CYS A 11 -36.03 -23.10 12.24
CA CYS A 11 -36.08 -23.72 10.91
C CYS A 11 -35.01 -24.81 10.81
N LEU A 12 -35.42 -26.08 10.72
CA LEU A 12 -34.56 -27.18 10.28
C LEU A 12 -34.39 -27.07 8.76
N ALA A 13 -33.17 -26.78 8.31
CA ALA A 13 -32.79 -26.90 6.91
C ALA A 13 -32.42 -28.36 6.60
N ALA A 14 -33.11 -28.96 5.64
CA ALA A 14 -32.75 -30.27 5.09
C ALA A 14 -31.53 -30.15 4.18
N SER A 15 -30.51 -30.98 4.42
CA SER A 15 -29.32 -31.08 3.59
C SER A 15 -29.65 -31.80 2.27
N PRO A 16 -29.34 -31.23 1.10
CA PRO A 16 -29.45 -31.97 -0.15
C PRO A 16 -28.35 -33.03 -0.27
N ALA A 17 -28.74 -34.20 -0.77
CA ALA A 17 -27.84 -35.31 -1.08
C ALA A 17 -26.89 -34.91 -2.22
N LEU A 18 -25.59 -35.16 -2.01
CA LEU A 18 -24.53 -35.04 -3.00
C LEU A 18 -24.72 -36.10 -4.09
N ALA A 19 -25.08 -35.66 -5.30
CA ALA A 19 -24.93 -36.45 -6.51
C ALA A 19 -23.48 -36.35 -6.99
N ASP A 20 -22.85 -37.49 -7.20
CA ASP A 20 -21.50 -37.66 -7.70
C ASP A 20 -21.46 -37.23 -9.18
N VAL A 21 -20.90 -36.04 -9.46
CA VAL A 21 -20.77 -35.50 -10.81
C VAL A 21 -19.39 -35.87 -11.34
N GLY A 22 -19.36 -36.74 -12.34
CA GLY A 22 -18.16 -37.18 -13.04
C GLY A 22 -17.31 -36.00 -13.50
N SER A 23 -16.05 -36.02 -13.06
CA SER A 23 -14.97 -35.12 -13.47
C SER A 23 -14.71 -35.26 -14.97
N THR A 24 -15.36 -34.41 -15.76
CA THR A 24 -14.88 -34.11 -17.11
C THR A 24 -13.73 -33.13 -16.97
N ASP A 25 -12.53 -33.58 -17.35
CA ASP A 25 -11.34 -32.74 -17.51
C ASP A 25 -11.69 -31.59 -18.46
N THR A 26 -12.08 -30.47 -17.87
CA THR A 26 -12.22 -29.20 -18.57
C THR A 26 -10.82 -28.72 -18.84
N GLY A 27 -10.32 -29.06 -20.04
CA GLY A 27 -9.05 -28.55 -20.55
C GLY A 27 -8.99 -27.05 -20.30
N LEU A 28 -8.00 -26.64 -19.49
CA LEU A 28 -7.71 -25.25 -19.16
C LEU A 28 -7.50 -24.49 -20.47
N ALA A 29 -8.57 -23.87 -20.97
CA ALA A 29 -8.49 -22.92 -22.04
C ALA A 29 -7.55 -21.81 -21.56
N THR A 30 -6.35 -21.81 -22.10
CA THR A 30 -5.36 -20.78 -21.83
C THR A 30 -5.95 -19.49 -22.38
N GLN A 31 -6.50 -18.68 -21.49
CA GLN A 31 -7.05 -17.37 -21.83
C GLN A 31 -5.93 -16.59 -22.52
N ALA A 32 -6.12 -16.31 -23.82
CA ALA A 32 -5.14 -15.55 -24.59
C ALA A 32 -4.85 -14.25 -23.84
N ALA A 33 -3.57 -13.94 -23.61
CA ALA A 33 -3.23 -12.74 -22.89
C ALA A 33 -3.72 -11.52 -23.68
N PRO A 34 -4.10 -10.43 -23.01
CA PRO A 34 -4.59 -9.26 -23.70
C PRO A 34 -3.50 -8.72 -24.64
N PRO A 35 -3.88 -8.24 -25.84
CA PRO A 35 -2.92 -7.79 -26.84
C PRO A 35 -2.11 -6.58 -26.37
N LEU A 36 -2.63 -5.83 -25.38
CA LEU A 36 -1.97 -4.66 -24.79
C LEU A 36 -2.02 -4.77 -23.27
N GLN A 37 -0.93 -4.37 -22.61
CA GLN A 37 -0.85 -4.39 -21.16
C GLN A 37 0.14 -3.34 -20.64
N ILE A 38 -0.23 -2.68 -19.54
CA ILE A 38 0.70 -1.94 -18.70
C ILE A 38 1.20 -2.93 -17.63
N GLN A 39 2.32 -3.59 -17.89
CA GLN A 39 2.88 -4.59 -16.99
C GLN A 39 3.31 -3.96 -15.66
N ASP A 40 3.99 -2.83 -15.77
CA ASP A 40 4.59 -2.12 -14.65
C ASP A 40 4.30 -0.62 -14.74
N ALA A 41 4.10 0.00 -13.58
CA ALA A 41 4.03 1.45 -13.45
C ALA A 41 4.41 1.79 -12.00
N GLY A 42 5.46 2.59 -11.84
CA GLY A 42 5.97 2.95 -10.52
C GLY A 42 6.69 4.29 -10.54
N ILE A 43 6.81 4.91 -9.37
CA ILE A 43 7.59 6.14 -9.21
C ILE A 43 9.07 5.77 -9.26
N THR A 44 9.82 6.39 -10.17
CA THR A 44 11.28 6.24 -10.31
C THR A 44 12.03 7.38 -9.64
N ARG A 45 11.47 8.59 -9.66
CA ARG A 45 12.09 9.79 -9.07
C ARG A 45 11.03 10.79 -8.62
N VAL A 46 11.33 11.52 -7.55
CA VAL A 46 10.53 12.66 -7.08
C VAL A 46 11.42 13.90 -7.05
N THR A 47 10.94 15.02 -7.58
CA THR A 47 11.67 16.30 -7.60
C THR A 47 10.69 17.46 -7.38
N GLY A 48 10.65 17.98 -6.15
CA GLY A 48 9.67 19.02 -5.79
C GLY A 48 8.24 18.49 -5.88
N THR A 49 7.41 19.12 -6.73
CA THR A 49 6.04 18.66 -7.03
C THR A 49 5.97 17.72 -8.23
N SER A 50 7.09 17.49 -8.91
CA SER A 50 7.16 16.62 -10.07
C SER A 50 7.51 15.19 -9.68
N VAL A 51 6.85 14.23 -10.34
CA VAL A 51 7.08 12.80 -10.15
C VAL A 51 7.40 12.19 -11.51
N GLU A 52 8.52 11.48 -11.58
CA GLU A 52 8.90 10.64 -12.72
C GLU A 52 8.34 9.24 -12.51
N LEU A 53 7.63 8.73 -13.51
CA LEU A 53 7.03 7.41 -13.54
C LEU A 53 7.77 6.54 -14.54
N GLY A 54 8.25 5.38 -14.10
CA GLY A 54 8.71 4.31 -14.96
C GLY A 54 7.55 3.39 -15.34
N LEU A 55 7.34 3.19 -16.64
CA LEU A 55 6.28 2.37 -17.22
C LEU A 55 6.88 1.17 -17.94
N GLY A 56 6.31 -0.02 -17.75
CA GLY A 56 6.59 -1.23 -18.51
C GLY A 56 5.42 -1.53 -19.44
N LEU A 57 5.60 -1.26 -20.72
CA LEU A 57 4.54 -1.33 -21.74
C LEU A 57 4.70 -2.56 -22.63
N TYR A 58 3.72 -3.47 -22.60
CA TYR A 58 3.79 -4.77 -23.26
C TYR A 58 2.67 -4.99 -24.28
N THR A 59 3.01 -5.59 -25.42
CA THR A 59 2.06 -6.03 -26.44
C THR A 59 2.34 -7.46 -26.86
N GLN A 60 1.31 -8.25 -27.19
CA GLN A 60 1.45 -9.54 -27.83
C GLN A 60 1.56 -9.34 -29.34
N GLY A 61 2.76 -9.08 -29.84
CA GLY A 61 2.99 -8.91 -31.27
C GLY A 61 4.22 -8.07 -31.58
N GLU A 62 4.20 -7.45 -32.75
CA GLU A 62 5.23 -6.53 -33.17
C GLU A 62 5.27 -5.28 -32.29
N ARG A 63 6.44 -4.66 -32.26
CA ARG A 63 6.64 -3.40 -31.55
C ARG A 63 5.73 -2.33 -32.16
N SER A 64 4.83 -1.79 -31.35
CA SER A 64 3.84 -0.80 -31.77
C SER A 64 3.83 0.42 -30.85
N ARG A 65 3.23 1.53 -31.31
CA ARG A 65 3.03 2.75 -30.51
C ARG A 65 1.55 2.92 -30.23
N HIS A 66 1.21 3.18 -28.97
CA HIS A 66 -0.15 3.39 -28.53
C HIS A 66 -0.24 4.60 -27.59
N PRO A 67 -1.39 5.28 -27.54
CA PRO A 67 -1.62 6.34 -26.58
C PRO A 67 -1.53 5.80 -25.15
N VAL A 68 -0.93 6.60 -24.28
CA VAL A 68 -0.86 6.37 -22.84
C VAL A 68 -1.25 7.67 -22.17
N GLU A 69 -2.08 7.57 -21.14
CA GLU A 69 -2.53 8.70 -20.34
C GLU A 69 -2.19 8.46 -18.87
N VAL A 70 -1.82 9.54 -18.17
CA VAL A 70 -1.62 9.53 -16.72
C VAL A 70 -2.65 10.45 -16.10
N TRP A 71 -3.38 9.92 -15.12
CA TRP A 71 -4.47 10.58 -14.42
C TRP A 71 -4.17 10.66 -12.94
N PHE A 72 -4.54 11.78 -12.30
CA PHE A 72 -4.71 11.88 -10.87
C PHE A 72 -6.17 11.59 -10.53
N VAL A 73 -6.42 10.66 -9.61
CA VAL A 73 -7.77 10.23 -9.24
C VAL A 73 -7.98 10.49 -7.76
N GLU A 74 -8.96 11.33 -7.42
CA GLU A 74 -9.36 11.69 -6.05
C GLU A 74 -10.87 11.47 -5.89
N GLY A 75 -11.25 10.44 -5.13
CA GLY A 75 -12.65 9.99 -5.08
C GLY A 75 -13.18 9.66 -6.49
N ASN A 76 -14.21 10.40 -6.92
CA ASN A 76 -14.81 10.29 -8.27
C ASN A 76 -14.22 11.28 -9.28
N GLN A 77 -13.36 12.20 -8.85
CA GLN A 77 -12.74 13.17 -9.74
C GLN A 77 -11.50 12.57 -10.40
N ARG A 78 -11.35 12.79 -11.70
CA ARG A 78 -10.18 12.40 -12.49
C ARG A 78 -9.63 13.62 -13.19
N THR A 79 -8.36 13.92 -12.95
CA THR A 79 -7.65 15.03 -13.61
C THR A 79 -6.53 14.45 -14.46
N LYS A 80 -6.52 14.76 -15.75
CA LYS A 80 -5.43 14.31 -16.64
C LYS A 80 -4.16 15.08 -16.28
N LEU A 81 -3.09 14.34 -16.00
CA LEU A 81 -1.76 14.90 -15.71
C LEU A 81 -0.88 14.91 -16.96
N TRP A 82 -1.02 13.90 -17.81
CA TRP A 82 -0.21 13.73 -19.00
C TRP A 82 -0.91 12.83 -20.03
N ALA A 83 -0.61 13.04 -21.31
CA ALA A 83 -0.96 12.13 -22.39
C ALA A 83 0.14 12.15 -23.47
N GLY A 84 0.41 11.01 -24.06
CA GLY A 84 1.42 10.86 -25.12
C GLY A 84 1.44 9.46 -25.71
N GLN A 85 2.46 9.17 -26.52
CA GLN A 85 2.62 7.88 -27.20
C GLN A 85 3.65 7.01 -26.50
N GLY A 86 3.21 5.87 -25.97
CA GLY A 86 4.07 4.82 -25.41
C GLY A 86 4.43 3.78 -26.45
N THR A 87 5.66 3.29 -26.43
CA THR A 87 6.06 2.14 -27.26
C THR A 87 5.81 0.86 -26.48
N PHE A 88 5.15 -0.13 -27.08
CA PHE A 88 4.86 -1.43 -26.50
C PHE A 88 5.70 -2.49 -27.22
N ALA A 89 6.22 -3.47 -26.49
CA ALA A 89 6.98 -4.57 -27.09
C ALA A 89 6.80 -5.87 -26.30
N ALA A 90 6.95 -7.00 -26.98
CA ALA A 90 6.89 -8.35 -26.40
C ALA A 90 8.17 -8.73 -25.62
N THR A 91 8.70 -7.83 -24.78
CA THR A 91 9.88 -8.09 -23.95
C THR A 91 9.50 -8.45 -22.52
N ARG A 92 10.35 -9.22 -21.84
CA ARG A 92 10.18 -9.54 -20.41
C ARG A 92 10.27 -8.23 -19.60
N GLY A 93 9.13 -7.79 -19.05
CA GLY A 93 9.01 -6.51 -18.32
C GLY A 93 8.53 -5.32 -19.17
N GLY A 94 8.18 -5.55 -20.44
CA GLY A 94 7.73 -4.52 -21.38
C GLY A 94 8.83 -3.54 -21.81
N PHE A 95 8.49 -2.64 -22.72
CA PHE A 95 9.37 -1.54 -23.10
C PHE A 95 9.33 -0.48 -22.00
N ARG A 96 10.51 -0.06 -21.53
CA ARG A 96 10.62 0.93 -20.46
C ARG A 96 10.42 2.33 -21.01
N HIS A 97 9.45 3.06 -20.44
CA HIS A 97 9.17 4.44 -20.77
C HIS A 97 9.15 5.28 -19.49
N ALA A 98 9.71 6.49 -19.53
CA ALA A 98 9.72 7.41 -18.39
C ALA A 98 8.83 8.61 -18.70
N VAL A 99 7.95 8.95 -17.76
CA VAL A 99 7.01 10.09 -17.89
C VAL A 99 7.11 10.96 -16.64
N THR A 100 7.33 12.26 -16.82
CA THR A 100 7.30 13.21 -15.69
C THR A 100 5.93 13.90 -15.64
N VAL A 101 5.32 13.90 -14.45
CA VAL A 101 4.04 14.59 -14.19
C VAL A 101 4.19 15.60 -13.06
N ASP A 102 3.53 16.76 -13.16
CA ASP A 102 3.46 17.74 -12.07
C ASP A 102 2.19 17.51 -11.24
N LEU A 103 2.37 17.40 -9.93
CA LEU A 103 1.31 17.20 -8.96
C LEU A 103 0.99 18.46 -8.14
N ARG A 104 1.44 19.64 -8.59
CA ARG A 104 1.15 20.91 -7.91
C ARG A 104 -0.36 21.12 -7.73
N GLY A 105 -0.74 21.50 -6.52
CA GLY A 105 -2.15 21.77 -6.17
C GLY A 105 -3.02 20.52 -6.04
N ARG A 106 -2.43 19.31 -5.98
CA ARG A 106 -3.16 18.06 -5.76
C ARG A 106 -3.03 17.61 -4.31
N ASP A 107 -4.12 17.09 -3.73
CA ASP A 107 -4.07 16.47 -2.41
C ASP A 107 -3.55 15.03 -2.51
N LEU A 108 -2.23 14.88 -2.39
CA LEU A 108 -1.55 13.58 -2.43
C LEU A 108 -2.01 12.60 -1.34
N ARG A 109 -2.72 13.07 -0.31
CA ARG A 109 -3.25 12.23 0.78
C ARG A 109 -4.54 11.52 0.40
N ARG A 110 -5.28 12.07 -0.56
CA ARG A 110 -6.61 11.58 -0.98
C ARG A 110 -6.63 11.02 -2.40
N GLY A 111 -5.60 11.34 -3.18
CA GLY A 111 -5.49 10.89 -4.56
C GLY A 111 -4.54 9.72 -4.80
N ARG A 112 -4.59 9.22 -6.03
CA ARG A 112 -3.65 8.24 -6.58
C ARG A 112 -3.35 8.56 -8.04
N ILE A 113 -2.22 8.08 -8.55
CA ILE A 113 -1.94 8.11 -9.99
C ILE A 113 -2.54 6.86 -10.64
N GLU A 114 -3.06 7.03 -11.85
CA GLU A 114 -3.56 5.95 -12.68
C GLU A 114 -3.02 6.13 -14.10
N VAL A 115 -2.30 5.12 -14.59
CA VAL A 115 -1.79 5.07 -15.96
C VAL A 115 -2.75 4.20 -16.77
N VAL A 116 -3.16 4.68 -17.94
CA VAL A 116 -4.17 4.04 -18.79
C VAL A 116 -3.71 4.03 -20.25
N ALA A 117 -3.88 2.91 -20.94
CA ALA A 117 -3.85 2.84 -22.39
C ALA A 117 -5.30 2.83 -22.90
N PRO A 118 -5.84 3.97 -23.38
CA PRO A 118 -7.28 4.16 -23.58
C PRO A 118 -7.88 3.29 -24.69
N GLU A 119 -7.06 2.82 -25.63
CA GLU A 119 -7.47 1.91 -26.71
C GLU A 119 -7.82 0.51 -26.20
N CYS A 120 -7.58 0.23 -24.93
CA CYS A 120 -7.83 -1.06 -24.33
C CYS A 120 -8.74 -0.93 -23.11
N ALA A 121 -9.91 -1.57 -23.21
CA ALA A 121 -10.96 -1.53 -22.18
C ALA A 121 -10.71 -2.49 -21.00
N THR A 122 -9.69 -3.35 -21.07
CA THR A 122 -9.44 -4.35 -20.03
C THR A 122 -8.67 -3.79 -18.84
N ALA A 123 -8.79 -4.42 -17.68
CA ALA A 123 -8.04 -4.03 -16.48
C ALA A 123 -6.51 -4.11 -16.66
N ALA A 124 -6.02 -4.93 -17.60
CA ALA A 124 -4.60 -5.07 -17.90
C ALA A 124 -3.98 -3.78 -18.48
N CYS A 125 -4.80 -2.90 -19.05
CA CYS A 125 -4.40 -1.65 -19.68
C CYS A 125 -4.48 -0.45 -18.74
N LYS A 126 -4.68 -0.74 -17.44
CA LYS A 126 -4.79 0.26 -16.40
C LYS A 126 -3.94 -0.17 -15.21
N LYS A 127 -3.04 0.71 -14.78
CA LYS A 127 -2.20 0.49 -13.60
C LYS A 127 -2.36 1.63 -12.64
N ARG A 128 -2.63 1.31 -11.37
CA ARG A 128 -2.64 2.30 -10.30
C ARG A 128 -1.23 2.41 -9.76
N VAL A 129 -0.72 3.64 -9.71
CA VAL A 129 0.54 3.96 -9.05
C VAL A 129 0.15 4.61 -7.73
N ALA A 130 0.46 3.90 -6.64
CA ALA A 130 0.34 4.48 -5.33
C ALA A 130 1.35 5.63 -5.23
N LEU A 131 0.87 6.83 -4.92
CA LEU A 131 1.71 7.99 -4.67
C LEU A 131 2.54 7.84 -3.38
N SER A 132 2.21 6.84 -2.57
CA SER A 132 3.03 6.37 -1.46
C SER A 132 4.23 5.58 -1.99
N GLY A 133 5.33 6.30 -2.22
CA GLY A 133 6.66 5.71 -2.31
C GLY A 133 7.17 5.14 -0.96
N GLY A 134 6.30 4.72 -0.04
CA GLY A 134 6.71 4.17 1.24
C GLY A 134 5.52 4.00 2.19
N GLY A 135 4.93 2.81 2.24
CA GLY A 135 4.20 2.41 3.44
C GLY A 135 5.26 2.07 4.48
N ALA A 136 5.39 2.88 5.53
CA ALA A 136 6.25 2.58 6.65
C ALA A 136 5.65 1.43 7.47
N ASN A 137 5.92 0.18 7.10
CA ASN A 137 5.36 -0.96 7.83
C ASN A 137 6.01 -1.06 9.21
N LEU A 138 5.31 -0.57 10.24
CA LEU A 138 5.70 -0.72 11.64
C LEU A 138 5.50 -2.18 12.08
N LYS A 139 6.58 -2.94 12.16
CA LYS A 139 6.59 -4.30 12.72
C LYS A 139 7.10 -4.27 14.17
N PHE A 140 6.41 -5.00 15.03
CA PHE A 140 6.75 -5.16 16.45
C PHE A 140 7.51 -6.48 16.64
N ASP A 141 8.74 -6.40 17.14
CA ASP A 141 9.46 -7.55 17.67
C ASP A 141 9.47 -7.39 19.21
N GLY A 142 9.12 -8.46 19.92
CA GLY A 142 8.71 -8.47 21.34
C GLY A 142 9.67 -7.84 22.36
N VAL A 143 9.12 -7.61 23.55
CA VAL A 143 9.81 -7.09 24.76
C VAL A 143 10.59 -8.24 25.41
N ASP A 144 11.84 -7.99 25.85
CA ASP A 144 12.63 -8.95 26.62
C ASP A 144 11.92 -9.34 27.94
N GLU A 145 12.00 -10.63 28.28
CA GLU A 145 10.94 -11.41 28.95
C GLU A 145 10.79 -11.24 30.48
N ILE A 146 11.33 -10.20 31.13
CA ILE A 146 11.18 -10.03 32.59
C ILE A 146 11.04 -8.54 32.97
N GLU A 147 9.80 -8.06 33.11
CA GLU A 147 9.53 -6.74 33.69
C GLU A 147 9.67 -6.79 35.22
N ARG A 148 10.74 -6.20 35.77
CA ARG A 148 10.83 -5.92 37.21
C ARG A 148 10.22 -4.54 37.50
N ILE A 149 9.41 -4.46 38.56
CA ILE A 149 8.91 -3.17 39.06
C ILE A 149 10.12 -2.30 39.41
N GLY A 150 10.29 -1.17 38.72
CA GLY A 150 11.44 -0.26 38.88
C GLY A 150 12.55 -0.40 37.83
N SER A 151 12.45 -1.33 36.86
CA SER A 151 13.37 -1.38 35.71
C SER A 151 12.89 -0.50 34.54
N GLU A 152 13.78 -0.19 33.60
CA GLU A 152 13.40 0.38 32.31
C GLU A 152 13.10 -0.77 31.33
N SER A 153 11.89 -0.84 30.80
CA SER A 153 11.53 -1.75 29.70
C SER A 153 11.90 -1.13 28.34
N ARG A 154 11.99 -1.96 27.29
CA ARG A 154 12.35 -1.51 25.94
C ARG A 154 11.25 -1.84 24.93
N LEU A 155 10.85 -0.84 24.15
CA LEU A 155 9.94 -0.96 23.02
C LEU A 155 10.76 -0.87 21.72
N THR A 156 10.75 -1.92 20.91
CA THR A 156 11.39 -1.90 19.59
C THR A 156 10.35 -1.81 18.47
N LEU A 157 10.47 -0.79 17.63
CA LEU A 157 9.64 -0.57 16.45
C LEU A 157 10.51 -0.70 15.19
N GLN A 158 10.08 -1.48 14.21
CA GLN A 158 10.72 -1.52 12.90
C GLN A 158 10.04 -0.56 11.94
N VAL A 159 10.70 0.50 11.48
CA VAL A 159 10.19 1.36 10.40
C VAL A 159 10.70 0.83 9.07
N ALA A 160 9.82 0.44 8.15
CA ALA A 160 10.20 -0.18 6.88
C ALA A 160 9.75 0.64 5.68
N ASN A 161 10.65 1.08 4.81
CA ASN A 161 10.24 1.73 3.56
C ASN A 161 9.85 0.66 2.52
N SER A 162 8.54 0.45 2.33
CA SER A 162 8.02 -0.51 1.35
C SER A 162 7.89 0.02 -0.08
N GLY A 163 8.20 1.29 -0.34
CA GLY A 163 8.10 1.86 -1.67
C GLY A 163 9.35 1.68 -2.54
N SER A 164 9.28 2.22 -3.75
CA SER A 164 10.32 2.11 -4.78
C SER A 164 11.40 3.20 -4.71
N ALA A 165 11.18 4.24 -3.91
CA ALA A 165 12.10 5.38 -3.78
C ALA A 165 12.61 5.50 -2.34
N THR A 166 13.79 6.10 -2.16
CA THR A 166 14.32 6.45 -0.84
C THR A 166 13.39 7.46 -0.15
N SER A 167 13.05 7.22 1.11
CA SER A 167 12.23 8.15 1.89
C SER A 167 13.03 9.39 2.26
N GLY A 168 12.38 10.55 2.36
CA GLY A 168 12.94 11.69 3.07
C GLY A 168 13.11 11.41 4.58
N PRO A 169 13.76 12.33 5.33
CA PRO A 169 13.78 12.26 6.79
C PRO A 169 12.37 12.39 7.36
N CYS A 170 12.07 11.59 8.38
CA CYS A 170 10.77 11.54 9.03
C CYS A 170 10.87 11.85 10.52
N LYS A 171 9.73 12.10 11.16
CA LYS A 171 9.58 12.29 12.60
C LYS A 171 8.65 11.24 13.16
N LEU A 172 9.15 10.36 14.01
CA LEU A 172 8.35 9.37 14.72
C LEU A 172 7.94 9.92 16.09
N GLN A 173 6.65 9.86 16.42
CA GLN A 173 6.13 10.16 17.75
C GLN A 173 5.54 8.89 18.36
N VAL A 174 5.93 8.57 19.59
CA VAL A 174 5.39 7.40 20.30
C VAL A 174 4.67 7.88 21.56
N LYS A 175 3.43 7.41 21.73
CA LYS A 175 2.58 7.63 22.89
C LYS A 175 2.24 6.29 23.54
N VAL A 176 2.16 6.29 24.86
CA VAL A 176 1.65 5.18 25.67
C VAL A 176 0.56 5.75 26.58
N GLY A 177 -0.64 5.19 26.48
CA GLY A 177 -1.85 5.83 26.98
C GLY A 177 -2.01 7.23 26.37
N ASN A 178 -2.16 8.24 27.25
CA ASN A 178 -2.25 9.64 26.85
C ASN A 178 -0.91 10.40 26.94
N ARG A 179 0.20 9.71 27.27
CA ARG A 179 1.51 10.32 27.48
C ARG A 179 2.42 10.07 26.28
N ARG A 180 3.02 11.14 25.77
CA ARG A 180 4.11 11.03 24.78
C ARG A 180 5.38 10.56 25.49
N ILE A 181 5.95 9.45 25.02
CA ILE A 181 7.18 8.86 25.60
C ILE A 181 8.41 9.10 24.73
N ALA A 182 8.24 9.30 23.42
CA ALA A 182 9.37 9.53 22.52
C ALA A 182 9.00 10.45 21.34
N THR A 183 10.01 11.16 20.85
CA THR A 183 10.00 11.85 19.57
C THR A 183 11.38 11.72 18.96
N VAL A 184 11.47 11.03 17.83
CA VAL A 184 12.76 10.67 17.21
C VAL A 184 12.76 11.06 15.75
N SER A 185 13.87 11.61 15.29
CA SER A 185 14.11 11.80 13.86
C SER A 185 14.53 10.45 13.26
N VAL A 186 13.79 10.02 12.25
CA VAL A 186 14.10 8.83 11.47
C VAL A 186 14.83 9.31 10.21
N PRO A 187 16.07 8.88 9.95
CA PRO A 187 16.79 9.29 8.75
C PRO A 187 16.11 8.75 7.50
N ALA A 188 16.56 9.20 6.33
CA ALA A 188 16.14 8.65 5.05
C ALA A 188 16.35 7.12 5.00
N ILE A 189 15.33 6.38 4.59
CA ILE A 189 15.37 4.93 4.48
C ILE A 189 15.29 4.57 2.99
N ALA A 190 16.30 3.86 2.47
CA ALA A 190 16.29 3.40 1.09
C ALA A 190 15.13 2.42 0.82
N ALA A 191 14.72 2.31 -0.44
CA ALA A 191 13.65 1.42 -0.88
C ALA A 191 13.89 -0.03 -0.40
N GLY A 192 12.85 -0.66 0.15
CA GLY A 192 12.88 -2.03 0.68
C GLY A 192 13.68 -2.23 1.97
N ARG A 193 14.30 -1.19 2.52
CA ARG A 193 15.09 -1.27 3.76
C ARG A 193 14.21 -1.04 5.00
N ARG A 194 14.73 -1.49 6.14
CA ARG A 194 14.12 -1.33 7.46
C ARG A 194 15.09 -0.68 8.42
N GLN A 195 14.57 0.12 9.33
CA GLN A 195 15.28 0.77 10.40
C GLN A 195 14.64 0.39 11.74
N PRO A 196 15.29 -0.43 12.58
CA PRO A 196 14.84 -0.66 13.94
C PRO A 196 15.07 0.59 14.78
N LEU A 197 14.13 0.89 15.68
CA LEU A 197 14.18 1.97 16.64
C LEU A 197 13.77 1.42 18.01
N THR A 198 14.60 1.66 19.02
CA THR A 198 14.35 1.16 20.38
C THR A 198 14.16 2.34 21.33
N PHE A 199 13.09 2.29 22.12
CA PHE A 199 12.72 3.29 23.10
C PHE A 199 12.68 2.67 24.48
N LYS A 200 13.14 3.41 25.49
CA LYS A 200 12.95 3.00 26.88
C LYS A 200 11.60 3.51 27.38
N TYR A 201 10.90 2.71 28.18
CA TYR A 201 9.68 3.12 28.86
C TYR A 201 9.65 2.60 30.31
N PRO A 202 8.98 3.31 31.24
CA PRO A 202 8.78 2.81 32.60
C PRO A 202 7.96 1.51 32.65
N SER A 203 8.43 0.46 33.32
CA SER A 203 7.70 -0.84 33.38
C SER A 203 6.30 -0.74 33.99
N ASN A 204 6.02 0.29 34.80
CA ASN A 204 4.67 0.51 35.34
C ASN A 204 3.62 0.91 34.28
N LEU A 205 4.01 1.03 33.01
CA LEU A 205 3.11 1.22 31.88
C LEU A 205 2.74 -0.09 31.16
N GLY A 206 3.19 -1.25 31.65
CA GLY A 206 2.80 -2.57 31.13
C GLY A 206 1.27 -2.71 30.98
N GLY A 207 0.83 -3.37 29.91
CA GLY A 207 -0.58 -3.52 29.55
C GLY A 207 -1.26 -2.28 28.91
N GLN A 208 -0.64 -1.09 28.96
CA GLN A 208 -1.21 0.10 28.31
C GLN A 208 -1.15 0.03 26.78
N ARG A 209 -2.09 0.71 26.13
CA ARG A 209 -2.05 0.89 24.67
C ARG A 209 -0.93 1.85 24.29
N TYR A 210 -0.19 1.54 23.23
CA TYR A 210 0.71 2.48 22.60
C TYR A 210 0.18 2.88 21.22
N ARG A 211 0.56 4.08 20.78
CA ARG A 211 0.35 4.59 19.42
C ARG A 211 1.65 5.21 18.92
N ALA A 212 2.09 4.80 17.74
CA ALA A 212 3.26 5.33 17.06
C ALA A 212 2.80 6.02 15.77
N ASP A 213 3.09 7.31 15.65
CA ASP A 213 2.73 8.15 14.50
C ASP A 213 4.01 8.54 13.75
N LEU A 214 4.20 8.05 12.53
CA LEU A 214 5.30 8.44 11.66
C LEU A 214 4.89 9.61 10.74
N ILE A 215 5.60 10.71 10.85
CA ILE A 215 5.30 11.94 10.10
C ILE A 215 6.43 12.15 9.12
N CYS A 216 6.16 11.88 7.85
CA CYS A 216 7.07 12.18 6.75
C CYS A 216 6.45 13.23 5.84
N ARG A 217 7.27 14.06 5.20
CA ARG A 217 6.80 15.01 4.20
C ARG A 217 6.22 14.29 2.96
N ASP A 218 6.80 13.14 2.64
CA ASP A 218 6.60 12.46 1.35
C ASP A 218 5.80 11.15 1.47
N LEU A 219 5.31 10.80 2.68
CA LEU A 219 4.51 9.59 2.89
C LEU A 219 3.03 9.93 3.14
N VAL A 220 2.14 9.05 2.66
CA VAL A 220 0.70 9.14 2.90
C VAL A 220 0.41 8.77 4.36
N PRO A 221 -0.28 9.62 5.15
CA PRO A 221 -0.45 9.41 6.60
C PRO A 221 -1.14 8.11 7.02
N ALA A 222 -1.96 7.50 6.16
CA ALA A 222 -2.84 6.38 6.53
C ALA A 222 -2.12 5.07 6.85
N ASP A 223 -0.87 4.90 6.41
CA ASP A 223 -0.05 3.70 6.69
C ASP A 223 1.03 3.98 7.75
N ASN A 224 1.03 5.18 8.32
CA ASN A 224 2.10 5.66 9.17
C ASN A 224 1.74 5.66 10.66
N ASP A 225 0.52 5.29 11.02
CA ASP A 225 0.14 5.07 12.40
C ASP A 225 0.05 3.58 12.76
N LYS A 226 0.55 3.25 13.94
CA LYS A 226 0.49 1.90 14.49
C LYS A 226 0.05 1.92 15.92
N GLU A 227 -0.88 1.05 16.27
CA GLU A 227 -1.32 0.83 17.63
C GLU A 227 -1.02 -0.58 18.10
N GLY A 228 -0.79 -0.72 19.41
CA GLY A 228 -0.62 -2.00 20.07
C GLY A 228 -0.80 -1.90 21.58
N ARG A 229 -0.47 -2.97 22.30
CA ARG A 229 -0.38 -2.96 23.77
C ARG A 229 1.03 -3.31 24.20
N LEU A 230 1.53 -2.59 25.20
CA LEU A 230 2.73 -2.99 25.92
C LEU A 230 2.41 -4.31 26.63
N ARG A 231 3.36 -5.23 26.59
CA ARG A 231 3.29 -6.47 27.35
C ARG A 231 3.82 -6.21 28.74
#